data_AF-A0A3D0WUA9-F1
#
_entry.id   AF-A0A3D0WUA9-F1
#
_cell.length_a   1.000
_cell.length_b   1.000
_cell.length_c   1.000
_cell.angle_alpha   90.00
_cell.angle_beta   90.00
_cell.angle_gamma   90.00
#
_symmetry.space_group_name_H-M   'P 1'
#
loop_
_entity.id
_entity.type
_entity.pdbx_description
1 polymer ?
#
loop_
_entity_poly.entity_id
_entity_poly.type
_entity_poly.pdbx_seq_one_letter_code
_entity_poly.pdbx_strand_id
1 'polypeptide(L)'
;MVYYYKKTENPTWKGGLFSLFLSFGLILILMYGIIPGFTKVGGWFELFFVNTLGMSYNTGVAVYLILLVASIVWALFESISDRGDIKRARIAFLLSIGLSGILFIGGSIWLWLVLIATAIYFVFSKNKLNIKFLNLSMSSLLVILIGFSAYAIIPIRSSANTPLDLNSPEDVFSLGSYLNREQYGQTPIIYGTTYASQIVRDNQGRAEISKEKKSYSRVLQTAENQKDRYVESKIPTYKYTNTMLFPRMHTHPSEPGYGNHIQGYEIWGGVTDRSKKPTLFDNLKFLFNYQINFMYWRYFMWNFSGRQNDIQGDGGITKGNWITGIKFIDGPILGLGPQDNIAPEVADSKGHNKYYLLPFLLGVIGIIYQLNLKRKG
;
A
#
# COMPACT_ATOMS: atom_id res chain seq x y z
N MET A 1 2.48 -15.48 11.74
CA MET A 1 1.64 -15.97 12.87
C MET A 1 1.49 -17.50 12.91
N VAL A 2 0.90 -18.15 11.90
CA VAL A 2 0.70 -19.63 11.90
C VAL A 2 2.00 -20.41 12.14
N TYR A 3 3.08 -20.00 11.45
CA TYR A 3 4.40 -20.62 11.64
C TYR A 3 4.92 -20.53 13.08
N TYR A 4 4.68 -19.41 13.78
CA TYR A 4 5.10 -19.22 15.18
C TYR A 4 4.38 -20.19 16.10
N TYR A 5 3.04 -20.23 16.07
CA TYR A 5 2.26 -21.13 16.93
C TYR A 5 2.52 -22.61 16.64
N LYS A 6 2.87 -22.95 15.38
CA LYS A 6 3.21 -24.32 14.99
C LYS A 6 4.60 -24.75 15.49
N LYS A 7 5.59 -23.85 15.48
CA LYS A 7 7.00 -24.22 15.74
C LYS A 7 7.46 -23.89 17.17
N THR A 8 6.80 -22.97 17.85
CA THR A 8 7.14 -22.63 19.23
C THR A 8 6.40 -23.55 20.19
N GLU A 9 7.17 -24.31 20.98
CA GLU A 9 6.65 -25.24 21.99
C GLU A 9 5.77 -24.47 23.00
N ASN A 10 6.29 -23.38 23.58
CA ASN A 10 5.61 -22.52 24.55
C ASN A 10 5.33 -21.11 23.98
N PRO A 11 4.27 -20.90 23.19
CA PRO A 11 3.92 -19.61 22.63
C PRO A 11 3.48 -18.68 23.77
N THR A 12 3.98 -17.46 23.73
CA THR A 12 3.64 -16.42 24.69
C THR A 12 2.89 -15.30 23.97
N TRP A 13 2.08 -14.53 24.71
CA TRP A 13 1.42 -13.35 24.14
C TRP A 13 2.44 -12.35 23.57
N LYS A 14 3.61 -12.20 24.23
CA LYS A 14 4.72 -11.36 23.77
C LYS A 14 5.29 -11.87 22.44
N GLY A 15 5.54 -13.17 22.31
CA GLY A 15 6.05 -13.76 21.08
C GLY A 15 5.02 -13.80 19.94
N GLY A 16 3.74 -13.93 20.26
CA GLY A 16 2.63 -13.73 19.32
C GLY A 16 2.58 -12.30 18.80
N LEU A 17 2.65 -11.31 19.69
CA LEU A 17 2.70 -9.90 19.32
C LEU A 17 3.95 -9.56 18.47
N PHE A 18 5.12 -10.08 18.85
CA PHE A 18 6.34 -9.93 18.05
C PHE A 18 6.21 -10.54 16.65
N SER A 19 5.62 -11.74 16.56
CA SER A 19 5.38 -12.42 15.28
C SER A 19 4.39 -11.66 14.39
N LEU A 20 3.41 -10.98 15.00
CA LEU A 20 2.48 -10.11 14.31
C LEU A 20 3.21 -8.88 13.74
N PHE A 21 4.01 -8.20 14.55
CA PHE A 21 4.85 -7.08 14.11
C PHE A 21 5.82 -7.49 12.99
N LEU A 22 6.45 -8.66 13.09
CA LEU A 22 7.31 -9.19 12.05
C LEU A 22 6.53 -9.44 10.74
N SER A 23 5.29 -9.94 10.83
CA SER A 23 4.43 -10.17 9.66
C SER A 23 4.05 -8.84 9.00
N PHE A 24 3.73 -7.80 9.77
CA PHE A 24 3.52 -6.44 9.26
C PHE A 24 4.77 -5.88 8.57
N GLY A 25 5.96 -6.10 9.16
CA GLY A 25 7.23 -5.70 8.56
C GLY A 25 7.46 -6.33 7.19
N LEU A 26 7.16 -7.63 7.03
CA LEU A 26 7.25 -8.33 5.74
C LEU A 26 6.29 -7.76 4.70
N ILE A 27 5.07 -7.39 5.11
CA ILE A 27 4.09 -6.72 4.23
C ILE A 27 4.60 -5.35 3.78
N LEU A 28 5.20 -4.56 4.68
CA LEU A 28 5.79 -3.27 4.30
C LEU A 28 6.95 -3.43 3.31
N ILE A 29 7.79 -4.45 3.50
CA ILE A 29 8.86 -4.79 2.56
C ILE A 29 8.29 -5.17 1.19
N LEU A 30 7.20 -5.93 1.16
CA LEU A 30 6.52 -6.27 -0.10
C LEU A 30 5.97 -5.03 -0.78
N MET A 31 5.23 -4.19 -0.04
CA MET A 31 4.51 -3.02 -0.56
C MET A 31 5.43 -1.88 -1.00
N TYR A 32 6.47 -1.57 -0.21
CA TYR A 32 7.36 -0.43 -0.48
C TYR A 32 8.72 -0.84 -1.06
N GLY A 33 9.04 -2.14 -1.02
CA GLY A 33 10.29 -2.67 -1.56
C GLY A 33 10.09 -3.39 -2.88
N ILE A 34 9.41 -4.54 -2.83
CA ILE A 34 9.31 -5.45 -3.97
C ILE A 34 8.45 -4.88 -5.10
N ILE A 35 7.22 -4.42 -4.79
CA ILE A 35 6.29 -3.91 -5.82
C ILE A 35 6.87 -2.71 -6.60
N PRO A 36 7.37 -1.64 -5.95
CA PRO A 36 8.01 -0.53 -6.66
C PRO A 36 9.39 -0.90 -7.22
N GLY A 37 10.05 -1.89 -6.60
CA GLY A 37 11.33 -2.42 -7.03
C GLY A 37 11.28 -3.02 -8.43
N PHE A 38 10.25 -3.83 -8.72
CA PHE A 38 10.04 -4.42 -10.04
C PHE A 38 9.94 -3.37 -11.15
N THR A 39 9.11 -2.34 -10.95
CA THR A 39 8.95 -1.28 -11.95
C THR A 39 10.21 -0.43 -12.10
N LYS A 40 10.98 -0.25 -11.02
CA LYS A 40 12.21 0.53 -11.04
C LYS A 40 13.34 -0.18 -11.80
N VAL A 41 13.61 -1.45 -11.49
CA VAL A 41 14.63 -2.24 -12.19
C VAL A 41 14.20 -2.51 -13.63
N GLY A 42 12.93 -2.84 -13.86
CA GLY A 42 12.36 -2.97 -15.19
C GLY A 42 12.51 -1.68 -16.02
N GLY A 43 12.30 -0.53 -15.41
CA GLY A 43 12.54 0.78 -16.04
C GLY A 43 13.99 1.01 -16.45
N TRP A 44 14.98 0.52 -15.70
CA TRP A 44 16.39 0.62 -16.10
C TRP A 44 16.71 -0.22 -17.33
N PHE A 45 16.21 -1.46 -17.37
CA PHE A 45 16.32 -2.30 -18.57
C PHE A 45 15.60 -1.67 -19.75
N GLU A 46 14.40 -1.13 -19.54
CA GLU A 46 13.64 -0.45 -20.58
C GLU A 46 14.40 0.74 -21.18
N LEU A 47 14.97 1.62 -20.36
CA LEU A 47 15.78 2.74 -20.85
C LEU A 47 17.03 2.27 -21.60
N PHE A 48 17.70 1.23 -21.12
CA PHE A 48 18.88 0.69 -21.79
C PHE A 48 18.54 0.13 -23.17
N PHE A 49 17.51 -0.72 -23.27
CA PHE A 49 17.13 -1.34 -24.54
C PHE A 49 16.52 -0.35 -25.53
N VAL A 50 15.67 0.57 -25.07
CA VAL A 50 14.98 1.52 -25.97
C VAL A 50 15.88 2.72 -26.27
N ASN A 51 16.37 3.45 -25.26
CA ASN A 51 17.10 4.69 -25.51
C ASN A 51 18.56 4.45 -25.94
N THR A 52 19.21 3.37 -25.50
CA THR A 52 20.62 3.09 -25.86
C THR A 52 20.73 2.15 -27.07
N LEU A 53 19.99 1.04 -27.10
CA LEU A 53 20.04 0.09 -28.22
C LEU A 53 19.08 0.43 -29.37
N GLY A 54 18.11 1.33 -29.15
CA GLY A 54 17.14 1.75 -30.17
C GLY A 54 16.11 0.67 -30.51
N MET A 55 15.81 -0.23 -29.57
CA MET A 55 14.78 -1.27 -29.73
C MET A 55 13.38 -0.70 -29.45
N SER A 56 12.34 -1.45 -29.82
CA SER A 56 10.96 -1.02 -29.61
C SER A 56 10.57 -0.99 -28.12
N TYR A 57 9.55 -0.22 -27.79
CA TYR A 57 8.98 -0.17 -26.44
C TYR A 57 8.66 -1.56 -25.85
N ASN A 58 8.79 -1.66 -24.53
CA ASN A 58 8.61 -2.85 -23.67
C ASN A 58 9.62 -3.98 -23.86
N THR A 59 10.55 -3.87 -24.81
CA THR A 59 11.57 -4.91 -25.04
C THR A 59 12.47 -5.10 -23.82
N GLY A 60 12.90 -4.00 -23.18
CA GLY A 60 13.77 -4.08 -22.02
C GLY A 60 13.04 -4.72 -20.82
N VAL A 61 11.77 -4.38 -20.62
CA VAL A 61 10.92 -5.01 -19.58
C VAL A 61 10.78 -6.51 -19.83
N ALA A 62 10.55 -6.94 -21.07
CA ALA A 62 10.43 -8.36 -21.40
C ALA A 62 11.71 -9.14 -21.08
N VAL A 63 12.87 -8.61 -21.48
CA VAL A 63 14.18 -9.20 -21.16
C VAL A 63 14.40 -9.27 -19.65
N TYR A 64 14.06 -8.19 -18.93
CA TYR A 64 14.15 -8.14 -17.48
C TYR A 64 13.31 -9.23 -16.80
N LEU A 65 12.05 -9.41 -17.21
CA LEU A 65 11.16 -10.43 -16.64
C LEU A 65 11.70 -11.85 -16.89
N ILE A 66 12.24 -12.12 -18.08
CA ILE A 66 12.86 -13.41 -18.39
C ILE A 66 14.06 -13.66 -17.46
N LEU A 67 14.95 -12.68 -17.29
CA LEU A 67 16.12 -12.80 -16.42
C LEU A 67 15.74 -12.99 -14.96
N LEU A 68 14.72 -12.27 -14.49
CA LEU A 68 14.19 -12.42 -13.14
C LEU A 68 13.67 -13.85 -12.91
N VAL A 69 12.78 -14.35 -13.78
CA VAL A 69 12.24 -15.72 -13.68
C VAL A 69 13.35 -16.74 -13.77
N ALA A 70 14.29 -16.59 -14.72
CA ALA A 70 15.43 -17.49 -14.88
C ALA A 70 16.30 -17.53 -13.61
N SER A 71 16.54 -16.39 -12.97
CA SER A 71 17.32 -16.33 -11.71
C SER A 71 16.63 -17.05 -10.55
N ILE A 72 15.31 -16.92 -10.42
CA ILE A 72 14.52 -17.58 -9.38
C ILE A 72 14.49 -19.10 -9.63
N VAL A 73 14.22 -19.51 -10.87
CA VAL A 73 14.21 -20.93 -11.26
C VAL A 73 15.58 -21.56 -11.04
N TRP A 74 16.66 -20.86 -11.41
CA TRP A 74 18.03 -21.33 -11.17
C TRP A 74 18.31 -21.50 -9.67
N ALA A 75 17.92 -20.53 -8.84
CA ALA A 75 18.09 -20.62 -7.39
C ALA A 75 17.30 -21.80 -6.79
N LEU A 76 16.09 -22.05 -7.27
CA LEU A 76 15.25 -23.17 -6.84
C LEU A 76 15.85 -24.51 -7.27
N PHE A 77 16.27 -24.63 -8.53
CA PHE A 77 16.90 -25.84 -9.06
C PHE A 77 18.15 -26.22 -8.24
N GLU A 78 19.05 -25.27 -7.99
CA GLU A 78 20.26 -25.51 -7.18
C GLU A 78 19.93 -25.84 -5.72
N SER A 79 18.78 -25.41 -5.20
CA SER A 79 18.37 -25.69 -3.82
C SER A 79 17.71 -27.06 -3.61
N ILE A 80 17.20 -27.67 -4.68
CA ILE A 80 16.46 -28.96 -4.65
C ILE A 80 17.30 -30.10 -5.23
N SER A 81 18.11 -29.82 -6.25
CA SER A 81 18.89 -30.84 -6.97
C SER A 81 19.94 -31.49 -6.09
N ASP A 82 20.08 -32.82 -6.19
CA ASP A 82 21.13 -33.60 -5.52
C ASP A 82 22.54 -33.20 -5.96
N ARG A 83 22.68 -32.60 -7.16
CA ARG A 83 23.94 -32.06 -7.70
C ARG A 83 24.10 -30.56 -7.46
N GLY A 84 23.18 -29.94 -6.71
CA GLY A 84 23.15 -28.52 -6.47
C GLY A 84 24.34 -28.04 -5.64
N ASP A 85 24.90 -26.88 -5.99
CA ASP A 85 25.96 -26.23 -5.20
C ASP A 85 25.38 -25.06 -4.41
N ILE A 86 25.57 -25.08 -3.08
CA ILE A 86 25.13 -24.00 -2.19
C ILE A 86 25.71 -22.63 -2.56
N LYS A 87 26.92 -22.57 -3.12
CA LYS A 87 27.51 -21.31 -3.60
C LYS A 87 26.75 -20.76 -4.81
N ARG A 88 26.38 -21.62 -5.76
CA ARG A 88 25.58 -21.24 -6.94
C ARG A 88 24.17 -20.83 -6.52
N ALA A 89 23.54 -21.58 -5.63
CA ALA A 89 22.24 -21.22 -5.06
C ALA A 89 22.28 -19.83 -4.38
N ARG A 90 23.34 -19.52 -3.64
CA ARG A 90 23.55 -18.21 -3.00
C ARG A 90 23.73 -17.08 -4.01
N ILE A 91 24.48 -17.31 -5.09
CA ILE A 91 24.65 -16.32 -6.17
C ILE A 91 23.31 -16.07 -6.88
N ALA A 92 22.59 -17.13 -7.26
CA ALA A 92 21.30 -17.03 -7.91
C ALA A 92 20.25 -16.34 -7.01
N PHE A 93 20.29 -16.62 -5.71
CA PHE A 93 19.46 -15.94 -4.71
C PHE A 93 19.76 -14.44 -4.62
N LEU A 94 21.05 -14.06 -4.55
CA LEU A 94 21.44 -12.65 -4.52
C LEU A 94 21.04 -11.92 -5.81
N LEU A 95 21.19 -12.57 -6.97
CA LEU A 95 20.75 -12.06 -8.25
C LEU A 95 19.23 -11.84 -8.27
N SER A 96 18.46 -12.81 -7.81
CA SER A 96 16.99 -12.73 -7.73
C SER A 96 16.53 -11.59 -6.82
N ILE A 97 17.19 -11.43 -5.67
CA ILE A 97 16.94 -10.31 -4.75
C ILE A 97 17.28 -8.97 -5.43
N GLY A 98 18.42 -8.85 -6.10
CA GLY A 98 18.78 -7.65 -6.85
C GLY A 98 17.76 -7.32 -7.93
N LEU A 99 17.38 -8.30 -8.75
CA LEU A 99 16.40 -8.15 -9.82
C LEU A 99 15.02 -7.82 -9.28
N SER A 100 14.62 -8.29 -8.10
CA SER A 100 13.34 -7.90 -7.48
C SER A 100 13.26 -6.42 -7.09
N GLY A 101 14.39 -5.71 -7.08
CA GLY A 101 14.47 -4.29 -6.77
C GLY A 101 14.46 -3.95 -5.28
N ILE A 102 14.33 -4.94 -4.39
CA ILE A 102 14.32 -4.75 -2.93
C ILE A 102 15.60 -4.12 -2.38
N LEU A 103 16.74 -4.26 -3.08
CA LEU A 103 18.01 -3.63 -2.70
C LEU A 103 18.10 -2.15 -3.12
N PHE A 104 17.18 -1.71 -3.97
CA PHE A 104 17.18 -0.36 -4.55
C PHE A 104 16.04 0.49 -3.99
N ILE A 105 15.69 0.31 -2.72
CA ILE A 105 14.65 1.12 -2.05
C ILE A 105 15.12 2.56 -1.92
N GLY A 106 14.20 3.50 -2.17
CA GLY A 106 14.48 4.94 -2.09
C GLY A 106 15.38 5.46 -3.22
N GLY A 107 15.79 6.73 -3.10
CA GLY A 107 16.60 7.44 -4.10
C GLY A 107 18.08 7.62 -3.73
N SER A 108 18.52 7.16 -2.56
CA SER A 108 19.89 7.36 -2.08
C SER A 108 20.81 6.23 -2.52
N ILE A 109 21.87 6.56 -3.27
CA ILE A 109 22.88 5.60 -3.71
C ILE A 109 23.59 4.94 -2.51
N TRP A 110 23.87 5.71 -1.45
CA TRP A 110 24.47 5.19 -0.22
C TRP A 110 23.61 4.10 0.43
N LEU A 111 22.29 4.28 0.43
CA LEU A 111 21.38 3.28 0.95
C LEU A 111 21.46 1.98 0.13
N TRP A 112 21.54 2.07 -1.20
CA TRP A 112 21.66 0.89 -2.06
C TRP A 112 22.97 0.15 -1.80
N LEU A 113 24.09 0.87 -1.67
CA LEU A 113 25.39 0.25 -1.36
C LEU A 113 25.36 -0.48 -0.02
N VAL A 114 24.77 0.12 1.01
CA VAL A 114 24.61 -0.51 2.33
C VAL A 114 23.73 -1.76 2.25
N LEU A 115 22.60 -1.69 1.54
CA LEU A 115 21.68 -2.82 1.38
C LEU A 115 22.33 -3.97 0.60
N ILE A 116 23.07 -3.66 -0.47
CA ILE A 116 23.81 -4.65 -1.27
C ILE A 116 24.90 -5.30 -0.41
N ALA A 117 25.73 -4.51 0.28
CA ALA A 117 26.78 -5.03 1.15
C ALA A 117 26.21 -5.92 2.27
N THR A 118 25.10 -5.48 2.87
CA THR A 118 24.38 -6.25 3.90
C THR A 118 23.82 -7.55 3.34
N ALA A 119 23.23 -7.52 2.14
CA ALA A 119 22.71 -8.70 1.47
C ALA A 119 23.82 -9.68 1.12
N ILE A 120 24.94 -9.22 0.54
CA ILE A 120 26.11 -10.05 0.26
C ILE A 120 26.64 -10.69 1.55
N TYR A 121 26.86 -9.89 2.59
CA TYR A 121 27.35 -10.40 3.87
C TYR A 121 26.40 -11.45 4.45
N PHE A 122 25.09 -11.18 4.46
CA PHE A 122 24.09 -12.11 4.97
C PHE A 122 24.01 -13.40 4.15
N VAL A 123 24.05 -13.30 2.82
CA VAL A 123 24.00 -14.42 1.87
C VAL A 123 25.19 -15.36 2.01
N PHE A 124 26.40 -14.81 2.17
CA PHE A 124 27.63 -15.60 2.21
C PHE A 124 28.12 -15.94 3.63
N SER A 125 27.53 -15.35 4.68
CA SER A 125 27.86 -15.70 6.07
C SER A 125 27.52 -17.17 6.36
N LYS A 126 28.55 -17.96 6.68
CA LYS A 126 28.49 -19.43 6.78
C LYS A 126 27.41 -19.97 7.73
N ASN A 127 27.01 -19.21 8.75
CA ASN A 127 26.14 -19.70 9.83
C ASN A 127 24.69 -19.20 9.75
N LYS A 128 24.32 -18.36 8.77
CA LYS A 128 23.02 -17.68 8.78
C LYS A 128 21.99 -18.23 7.80
N LEU A 129 22.41 -18.84 6.69
CA LEU A 129 21.50 -19.28 5.64
C LEU A 129 21.64 -20.76 5.31
N ASN A 130 20.66 -21.51 5.80
CA ASN A 130 20.41 -22.89 5.41
C ASN A 130 19.77 -22.94 4.01
N ILE A 131 20.10 -23.96 3.21
CA ILE A 131 19.50 -24.21 1.89
C ILE A 131 17.97 -24.25 1.94
N LYS A 132 17.40 -24.78 3.04
CA LYS A 132 15.94 -24.79 3.27
C LYS A 132 15.34 -23.39 3.34
N PHE A 133 16.07 -22.43 3.92
CA PHE A 133 15.62 -21.05 4.02
C PHE A 133 15.72 -20.32 2.67
N LEU A 134 16.80 -20.57 1.92
CA LEU A 134 16.95 -20.04 0.56
C LEU A 134 15.82 -20.54 -0.34
N ASN A 135 15.54 -21.84 -0.33
CA ASN A 135 14.43 -22.44 -1.07
C ASN A 135 13.09 -21.80 -0.68
N LEU A 136 12.75 -21.76 0.61
CA LEU A 136 11.51 -21.16 1.09
C LEU A 136 11.35 -19.70 0.66
N SER A 137 12.42 -18.92 0.73
CA SER A 137 12.44 -17.51 0.32
C SER A 137 12.22 -17.36 -1.18
N MET A 138 12.86 -18.19 -2.00
CA MET A 138 12.70 -18.19 -3.46
C MET A 138 11.32 -18.69 -3.89
N SER A 139 10.78 -19.72 -3.23
CA SER A 139 9.41 -20.17 -3.49
C SER A 139 8.40 -19.08 -3.13
N SER A 140 8.63 -18.36 -2.03
CA SER A 140 7.79 -17.22 -1.65
C SER A 140 7.86 -16.11 -2.70
N LEU A 141 9.05 -15.77 -3.18
CA LEU A 141 9.25 -14.78 -4.25
C LEU A 141 8.59 -15.21 -5.56
N LEU A 142 8.69 -16.50 -5.93
CA LEU A 142 8.04 -17.05 -7.11
C LEU A 142 6.50 -16.93 -7.02
N VAL A 143 5.91 -17.29 -5.89
CA VAL A 143 4.46 -17.15 -5.67
C VAL A 143 4.03 -15.69 -5.73
N ILE A 144 4.82 -14.77 -5.15
CA ILE A 144 4.59 -13.33 -5.26
C ILE A 144 4.62 -12.89 -6.72
N LEU A 145 5.59 -13.36 -7.51
CA LEU A 145 5.72 -13.02 -8.93
C LEU A 145 4.55 -13.55 -9.77
N ILE A 146 4.09 -14.77 -9.49
CA ILE A 146 2.87 -15.33 -10.11
C ILE A 146 1.64 -14.48 -9.77
N GLY A 147 1.52 -14.02 -8.52
CA GLY A 147 0.47 -13.07 -8.15
C GLY A 147 0.61 -11.74 -8.90
N PHE A 148 1.85 -11.24 -9.03
CA PHE A 148 2.13 -9.97 -9.69
C PHE A 148 1.91 -10.02 -11.20
N SER A 149 2.05 -11.19 -11.85
CA SER A 149 1.78 -11.32 -13.29
C SER A 149 0.34 -11.00 -13.65
N ALA A 150 -0.61 -11.07 -12.70
CA ALA A 150 -1.97 -10.60 -12.92
C ALA A 150 -2.02 -9.09 -13.25
N TYR A 151 -1.06 -8.28 -12.80
CA TYR A 151 -0.97 -6.86 -13.16
C TYR A 151 -0.53 -6.63 -14.61
N ALA A 152 0.06 -7.62 -15.30
CA ALA A 152 0.46 -7.48 -16.70
C ALA A 152 -0.75 -7.24 -17.62
N ILE A 153 -1.96 -7.63 -17.21
CA ILE A 153 -3.17 -7.33 -17.97
C ILE A 153 -3.43 -5.83 -18.11
N ILE A 154 -2.96 -5.02 -17.15
CA ILE A 154 -3.16 -3.57 -17.12
C ILE A 154 -2.49 -2.90 -18.33
N PRO A 155 -1.15 -3.04 -18.53
CA PRO A 155 -0.50 -2.46 -19.68
C PRO A 155 -0.89 -3.10 -21.01
N ILE A 156 -1.21 -4.40 -21.03
CA ILE A 156 -1.72 -5.07 -22.24
C ILE A 156 -3.05 -4.44 -22.68
N ARG A 157 -3.97 -4.25 -21.73
CA ARG A 157 -5.28 -3.64 -22.00
C ARG A 157 -5.16 -2.16 -22.36
N SER A 158 -4.33 -1.40 -21.64
CA SER A 158 -4.12 0.02 -21.93
C SER A 158 -3.50 0.21 -23.32
N SER A 159 -2.51 -0.62 -23.70
CA SER A 159 -1.88 -0.59 -25.04
C SER A 159 -2.87 -0.89 -26.19
N ALA A 160 -3.98 -1.59 -25.90
CA ALA A 160 -5.06 -1.82 -26.87
C ALA A 160 -6.00 -0.61 -27.04
N ASN A 161 -5.74 0.51 -26.35
CA ASN A 161 -6.51 1.76 -26.42
C ASN A 161 -8.01 1.54 -26.20
N THR A 162 -8.37 0.80 -25.15
CA THR A 162 -9.79 0.55 -24.86
C THR A 162 -10.53 1.86 -24.53
N PRO A 163 -11.84 1.99 -24.83
CA PRO A 163 -12.61 3.23 -24.59
C PRO A 163 -12.57 3.74 -23.15
N LEU A 164 -12.34 2.86 -22.18
CA LEU A 164 -12.08 3.20 -20.79
C LEU A 164 -10.64 2.82 -20.43
N ASP A 165 -9.75 3.81 -20.52
CA ASP A 165 -8.33 3.71 -20.17
C ASP A 165 -7.90 4.85 -19.24
N LEU A 166 -7.93 4.59 -17.93
CA LEU A 166 -7.66 5.61 -16.91
C LEU A 166 -6.16 5.68 -16.61
N ASN A 167 -5.57 6.87 -16.79
CA ASN A 167 -4.15 7.17 -16.60
C ASN A 167 -3.19 6.45 -17.59
N SER A 168 -3.73 5.76 -18.60
CA SER A 168 -3.01 5.08 -19.69
C SER A 168 -1.69 4.42 -19.29
N PRO A 169 -1.72 3.40 -18.39
CA PRO A 169 -0.54 2.68 -17.93
C PRO A 169 0.00 1.71 -18.99
N GLU A 170 0.47 2.22 -20.12
CA GLU A 170 0.91 1.40 -21.26
C GLU A 170 2.34 0.84 -21.13
N ASP A 171 3.15 1.39 -20.22
CA ASP A 171 4.58 1.13 -20.07
C ASP A 171 4.99 0.92 -18.61
N VAL A 172 6.24 0.50 -18.36
CA VAL A 172 6.71 0.19 -17.01
C VAL A 172 6.75 1.42 -16.07
N PHE A 173 6.95 2.63 -16.60
CA PHE A 173 6.95 3.87 -15.82
C PHE A 173 5.54 4.31 -15.47
N SER A 174 4.63 4.33 -16.46
CA SER A 174 3.21 4.64 -16.23
C SER A 174 2.52 3.58 -15.37
N LEU A 175 2.87 2.30 -15.53
CA LEU A 175 2.49 1.22 -14.61
C LEU A 175 3.05 1.45 -13.20
N GLY A 176 4.30 1.88 -13.07
CA GLY A 176 4.89 2.25 -11.79
C GLY A 176 4.10 3.35 -11.08
N SER A 177 3.75 4.42 -11.80
CA SER A 177 2.93 5.51 -11.27
C SER A 177 1.52 5.04 -10.87
N TYR A 178 0.93 4.15 -11.67
CA TYR A 178 -0.38 3.56 -11.40
C TYR A 178 -0.37 2.69 -10.13
N LEU A 179 0.60 1.78 -10.01
CA LEU A 179 0.75 0.89 -8.84
C LEU A 179 1.08 1.68 -7.56
N ASN A 180 1.87 2.75 -7.68
CA ASN A 180 2.15 3.67 -6.58
C ASN A 180 1.01 4.65 -6.28
N ARG A 181 -0.09 4.60 -7.04
CA ARG A 181 -1.29 5.42 -6.83
C ARG A 181 -1.01 6.92 -6.91
N GLU A 182 -0.04 7.33 -7.73
CA GLU A 182 0.43 8.72 -7.79
C GLU A 182 -0.65 9.69 -8.29
N GLN A 183 -1.59 9.18 -9.09
CA GLN A 183 -2.77 9.92 -9.56
C GLN A 183 -3.68 10.44 -8.44
N TYR A 184 -3.63 9.85 -7.24
CA TYR A 184 -4.45 10.28 -6.10
C TYR A 184 -3.76 11.34 -5.24
N GLY A 185 -2.56 11.81 -5.64
CA GLY A 185 -1.77 12.75 -4.86
C GLY A 185 -1.03 12.09 -3.69
N GLN A 186 -0.42 12.91 -2.84
CA GLN A 186 0.35 12.45 -1.69
C GLN A 186 -0.36 12.83 -0.39
N THR A 187 -0.73 11.83 0.41
CA THR A 187 -1.24 12.07 1.76
C THR A 187 -0.08 12.03 2.75
N PRO A 188 0.17 13.10 3.51
CA PRO A 188 1.22 13.10 4.52
C PRO A 188 0.85 12.22 5.71
N ILE A 189 1.60 11.13 5.94
CA ILE A 189 1.32 10.20 7.05
C ILE A 189 2.01 10.64 8.34
N ILE A 190 3.29 10.99 8.31
CA ILE A 190 4.06 11.29 9.55
C ILE A 190 4.26 12.79 9.71
N TYR A 191 4.63 13.50 8.65
CA TYR A 191 4.85 14.93 8.67
C TYR A 191 4.46 15.50 7.32
N GLY A 192 3.77 16.64 7.30
CA GLY A 192 3.45 17.31 6.06
C GLY A 192 2.41 18.40 6.19
N THR A 193 1.74 18.67 5.09
CA THR A 193 0.82 19.79 4.89
C THR A 193 -0.51 19.60 5.59
N THR A 194 -1.17 20.71 5.89
CA THR A 194 -2.54 20.77 6.44
C THR A 194 -3.46 21.42 5.42
N TYR A 195 -4.77 21.52 5.71
CA TYR A 195 -5.69 22.27 4.84
C TYR A 195 -5.36 23.77 4.74
N ALA A 196 -4.66 24.33 5.73
CA ALA A 196 -4.22 25.74 5.76
C ALA A 196 -2.82 25.95 5.14
N SER A 197 -2.23 24.91 4.53
CA SER A 197 -0.91 24.99 3.91
C SER A 197 -0.94 25.71 2.56
N GLN A 198 -0.04 26.68 2.40
CA GLN A 198 0.18 27.41 1.15
C GLN A 198 1.60 27.17 0.64
N ILE A 199 1.80 27.33 -0.67
CA ILE A 199 3.13 27.17 -1.28
C ILE A 199 4.02 28.34 -0.81
N VAL A 200 5.21 28.01 -0.31
CA VAL A 200 6.24 29.02 0.03
C VAL A 200 6.73 29.64 -1.27
N ARG A 201 6.74 30.97 -1.34
CA ARG A 201 7.25 31.72 -2.47
C ARG A 201 8.51 32.48 -2.08
N ASP A 202 9.48 32.53 -2.99
CA ASP A 202 10.71 33.30 -2.83
C ASP A 202 10.44 34.82 -2.90
N ASN A 203 11.47 35.64 -2.67
CA ASN A 203 11.38 37.11 -2.73
C ASN A 203 10.98 37.64 -4.13
N GLN A 204 10.97 36.78 -5.15
CA GLN A 204 10.56 37.10 -6.52
C GLN A 204 9.16 36.53 -6.85
N GLY A 205 8.45 35.96 -5.86
CA GLY A 205 7.11 35.40 -6.01
C GLY A 205 7.07 33.99 -6.61
N ARG A 206 8.21 33.34 -6.86
CA ARG A 206 8.29 31.99 -7.45
C ARG A 206 8.17 30.93 -6.36
N ALA A 207 7.49 29.82 -6.66
CA ALA A 207 7.32 28.72 -5.72
C ALA A 207 8.66 28.02 -5.41
N GLU A 208 8.98 27.84 -4.13
CA GLU A 208 10.16 27.08 -3.71
C GLU A 208 9.97 25.58 -3.98
N ILE A 209 10.87 24.97 -4.75
CA ILE A 209 10.88 23.53 -5.01
C ILE A 209 11.60 22.82 -3.86
N SER A 210 10.93 21.86 -3.23
CA SER A 210 11.50 21.02 -2.17
C SER A 210 12.24 19.81 -2.75
N LYS A 211 11.63 19.12 -3.71
CA LYS A 211 12.18 17.90 -4.33
C LYS A 211 11.75 17.81 -5.78
N GLU A 212 12.58 17.22 -6.61
CA GLU A 212 12.23 16.85 -7.99
C GLU A 212 12.20 15.34 -8.11
N LYS A 213 11.14 14.82 -8.71
CA LYS A 213 11.06 13.41 -9.08
C LYS A 213 11.24 13.29 -10.59
N LYS A 214 12.15 12.40 -11.01
CA LYS A 214 12.28 11.99 -12.41
C LYS A 214 11.09 11.10 -12.80
N SER A 215 10.46 11.42 -13.91
CA SER A 215 9.43 10.62 -14.57
C SER A 215 9.86 10.40 -16.01
N TYR A 216 9.50 9.26 -16.59
CA TYR A 216 9.79 8.95 -17.98
C TYR A 216 8.46 8.76 -18.71
N SER A 217 8.35 9.32 -19.91
CA SER A 217 7.16 9.18 -20.76
C SER A 217 7.57 8.82 -22.18
N ARG A 218 6.75 8.02 -22.85
CA ARG A 218 6.92 7.69 -24.27
C ARG A 218 6.78 8.93 -25.13
N VAL A 219 7.55 8.97 -26.22
CA VAL A 219 7.33 9.94 -27.30
C VAL A 219 6.53 9.25 -28.39
N LEU A 220 5.37 9.80 -28.74
CA LEU A 220 4.60 9.34 -29.88
C LEU A 220 5.37 9.65 -31.16
N GLN A 221 5.58 8.64 -32.00
CA GLN A 221 6.26 8.83 -33.28
C GLN A 221 5.42 9.76 -34.16
N THR A 222 5.97 10.92 -34.51
CA THR A 222 5.31 11.89 -35.41
C THR A 222 5.85 11.77 -36.85
N ALA A 223 6.96 11.04 -37.06
CA ALA A 223 7.58 10.81 -38.36
C ALA A 223 7.99 9.33 -38.53
N GLU A 224 7.87 8.80 -39.74
CA GLU A 224 8.08 7.38 -40.11
C GLU A 224 9.47 6.81 -39.74
N ASN A 225 10.49 7.66 -39.57
CA ASN A 225 11.87 7.24 -39.29
C ASN A 225 12.33 7.56 -37.85
N GLN A 226 11.39 7.92 -36.96
CA GLN A 226 11.70 8.23 -35.58
C GLN A 226 11.71 6.95 -34.73
N LYS A 227 12.88 6.59 -34.20
CA LYS A 227 13.00 5.48 -33.24
C LYS A 227 12.24 5.77 -31.95
N ASP A 228 11.71 4.71 -31.34
CA ASP A 228 11.12 4.73 -30.02
C ASP A 228 12.11 5.28 -28.99
N ARG A 229 11.64 6.17 -28.11
CA ARG A 229 12.44 6.75 -27.03
C ARG A 229 11.59 7.27 -25.89
N TYR A 230 12.12 7.15 -24.68
CA TYR A 230 11.57 7.80 -23.49
C TYR A 230 12.24 9.14 -23.24
N VAL A 231 11.45 10.13 -22.85
CA VAL A 231 11.94 11.45 -22.42
C VAL A 231 11.83 11.58 -20.90
N GLU A 232 12.89 12.09 -20.28
CA GLU A 232 12.90 12.40 -18.85
C GLU A 232 12.18 13.73 -18.62
N SER A 233 11.13 13.68 -17.78
CA SER A 233 10.43 14.85 -17.23
C SER A 233 10.71 14.95 -15.73
N LYS A 234 10.77 16.17 -15.21
CA LYS A 234 10.94 16.42 -13.78
C LYS A 234 9.65 16.96 -13.19
N ILE A 235 9.10 16.24 -12.21
CA ILE A 235 7.90 16.65 -11.50
C ILE A 235 8.36 17.33 -10.19
N PRO A 236 8.22 18.66 -10.06
CA PRO A 236 8.59 19.37 -8.85
C PRO A 236 7.56 19.14 -7.75
N THR A 237 8.04 18.92 -6.54
CA THR A 237 7.27 18.98 -5.30
C THR A 237 7.62 20.27 -4.59
N TYR A 238 6.63 21.12 -4.32
CA TYR A 238 6.85 22.41 -3.71
C TYR A 238 6.99 22.34 -2.19
N LYS A 239 7.62 23.35 -1.60
CA LYS A 239 7.67 23.56 -0.16
C LYS A 239 6.41 24.30 0.29
N TYR A 240 5.88 23.90 1.43
CA TYR A 240 4.63 24.44 1.96
C TYR A 240 4.80 25.04 3.36
N THR A 241 4.01 26.08 3.64
CA THR A 241 3.79 26.65 4.96
C THR A 241 2.84 25.78 5.79
N ASN A 242 2.71 26.07 7.09
CA ASN A 242 1.74 25.42 7.99
C ASN A 242 1.82 23.88 8.02
N THR A 243 3.02 23.32 7.82
CA THR A 243 3.26 21.88 7.96
C THR A 243 3.30 21.46 9.44
N MET A 244 2.92 20.22 9.74
CA MET A 244 2.95 19.69 11.10
C MET A 244 3.28 18.20 11.14
N LEU A 245 3.60 17.74 12.34
CA LEU A 245 3.65 16.33 12.67
C LEU A 245 2.23 15.76 12.73
N PHE A 246 2.06 14.58 12.14
CA PHE A 246 0.82 13.79 12.12
C PHE A 246 -0.43 14.54 11.61
N PRO A 247 -0.38 15.15 10.41
CA PRO A 247 -1.56 15.77 9.83
C PRO A 247 -2.59 14.69 9.44
N ARG A 248 -3.84 14.90 9.84
CA ARG A 248 -5.01 14.11 9.46
C ARG A 248 -5.97 14.92 8.59
N MET A 249 -6.00 16.23 8.79
CA MET A 249 -6.79 17.17 8.02
C MET A 249 -5.89 17.88 7.00
N HIS A 250 -5.77 17.24 5.85
CA HIS A 250 -4.92 17.67 4.75
C HIS A 250 -5.75 17.77 3.48
N THR A 251 -5.71 18.92 2.80
CA THR A 251 -6.23 19.03 1.44
C THR A 251 -5.69 20.28 0.77
N HIS A 252 -5.56 20.26 -0.54
CA HIS A 252 -5.13 21.40 -1.34
C HIS A 252 -6.26 21.91 -2.25
N PRO A 253 -6.34 23.22 -2.53
CA PRO A 253 -7.37 23.78 -3.41
C PRO A 253 -7.39 23.19 -4.83
N SER A 254 -6.27 22.63 -5.28
CA SER A 254 -6.14 21.94 -6.58
C SER A 254 -6.70 20.51 -6.59
N GLU A 255 -7.03 19.95 -5.43
CA GLU A 255 -7.50 18.57 -5.32
C GLU A 255 -9.01 18.46 -5.61
N PRO A 256 -9.43 17.40 -6.32
CA PRO A 256 -10.85 17.07 -6.42
C PRO A 256 -11.45 16.87 -5.03
N GLY A 257 -12.58 17.53 -4.76
CA GLY A 257 -13.30 17.38 -3.49
C GLY A 257 -12.78 18.24 -2.33
N TYR A 258 -11.88 19.20 -2.57
CA TYR A 258 -11.41 20.17 -1.55
C TYR A 258 -12.55 20.70 -0.66
N GLY A 259 -13.66 21.15 -1.27
CA GLY A 259 -14.82 21.66 -0.52
C GLY A 259 -15.44 20.62 0.42
N ASN A 260 -15.57 19.38 -0.02
CA ASN A 260 -16.13 18.29 0.80
C ASN A 260 -15.18 17.88 1.93
N HIS A 261 -13.86 17.91 1.68
CA HIS A 261 -12.87 17.66 2.72
C HIS A 261 -12.95 18.70 3.82
N ILE A 262 -13.00 19.99 3.45
CA ILE A 262 -13.12 21.08 4.41
C ILE A 262 -14.40 20.96 5.24
N GLN A 263 -15.55 20.70 4.61
CA GLN A 263 -16.80 20.46 5.33
C GLN A 263 -16.69 19.26 6.28
N GLY A 264 -16.03 18.17 5.85
CA GLY A 264 -15.76 17.03 6.72
C GLY A 264 -14.88 17.40 7.92
N TYR A 265 -13.88 18.25 7.74
CA TYR A 265 -13.04 18.75 8.82
C TYR A 265 -13.82 19.64 9.79
N GLU A 266 -14.72 20.49 9.27
CA GLU A 266 -15.64 21.30 10.06
C GLU A 266 -16.56 20.42 10.94
N ILE A 267 -17.20 19.41 10.35
CA ILE A 267 -18.15 18.52 11.05
C ILE A 267 -17.46 17.60 12.05
N TRP A 268 -16.41 16.89 11.62
CA TRP A 268 -15.82 15.80 12.41
C TRP A 268 -14.62 16.25 13.25
N GLY A 269 -13.87 17.25 12.76
CA GLY A 269 -12.75 17.87 13.45
C GLY A 269 -13.16 19.06 14.31
N GLY A 270 -14.26 19.74 14.00
CA GLY A 270 -14.70 20.94 14.72
C GLY A 270 -13.86 22.18 14.42
N VAL A 271 -13.15 22.21 13.29
CA VAL A 271 -12.37 23.37 12.85
C VAL A 271 -13.26 24.32 12.06
N THR A 272 -13.35 25.59 12.43
CA THR A 272 -14.20 26.57 11.73
C THR A 272 -13.41 27.58 10.91
N ASP A 273 -12.14 27.81 11.27
CA ASP A 273 -11.26 28.72 10.54
C ASP A 273 -10.36 27.95 9.55
N ARG A 274 -10.60 28.21 8.27
CA ARG A 274 -9.90 27.59 7.12
C ARG A 274 -8.50 28.12 6.91
N SER A 275 -8.21 29.32 7.42
CA SER A 275 -6.90 29.96 7.30
C SER A 275 -5.96 29.57 8.44
N LYS A 276 -6.53 29.09 9.55
CA LYS A 276 -5.77 28.68 10.72
C LYS A 276 -5.32 27.23 10.59
N LYS A 277 -4.03 27.01 10.87
CA LYS A 277 -3.46 25.67 11.00
C LYS A 277 -4.19 24.87 12.09
N PRO A 278 -4.61 23.62 11.83
CA PRO A 278 -5.24 22.79 12.84
C PRO A 278 -4.24 22.44 13.95
N THR A 279 -4.75 22.29 15.17
CA THR A 279 -3.95 21.81 16.30
C THR A 279 -3.79 20.29 16.25
N LEU A 280 -2.87 19.74 17.05
CA LEU A 280 -2.76 18.28 17.20
C LEU A 280 -4.07 17.68 17.73
N PHE A 281 -4.75 18.39 18.64
CA PHE A 281 -6.02 17.93 19.21
C PHE A 281 -7.12 17.84 18.15
N ASP A 282 -7.23 18.83 17.27
CA ASP A 282 -8.21 18.78 16.17
C ASP A 282 -7.95 17.59 15.24
N ASN A 283 -6.68 17.28 14.96
CA ASN A 283 -6.30 16.13 14.15
C ASN A 283 -6.62 14.80 14.84
N LEU A 284 -6.42 14.71 16.15
CA LEU A 284 -6.81 13.52 16.93
C LEU A 284 -8.33 13.37 16.98
N LYS A 285 -9.08 14.46 17.16
CA LYS A 285 -10.54 14.46 17.12
C LYS A 285 -11.05 13.95 15.77
N PHE A 286 -10.51 14.47 14.66
CA PHE A 286 -10.84 13.99 13.32
C PHE A 286 -10.46 12.52 13.10
N LEU A 287 -9.28 12.10 13.56
CA LEU A 287 -8.83 10.71 13.49
C LEU A 287 -9.81 9.76 14.19
N PHE A 288 -10.16 10.04 15.44
CA PHE A 288 -11.02 9.14 16.22
C PHE A 288 -12.47 9.19 15.73
N ASN A 289 -13.02 10.37 15.45
CA ASN A 289 -14.42 10.51 15.07
C ASN A 289 -14.68 10.01 13.64
N TYR A 290 -13.87 10.47 12.67
CA TYR A 290 -14.11 10.14 11.28
C TYR A 290 -13.34 8.90 10.82
N GLN A 291 -12.01 8.92 10.94
CA GLN A 291 -11.19 7.86 10.32
C GLN A 291 -11.33 6.50 11.03
N ILE A 292 -11.30 6.49 12.37
CA ILE A 292 -11.39 5.27 13.17
C ILE A 292 -12.85 4.88 13.41
N ASN A 293 -13.70 5.78 13.90
CA ASN A 293 -15.08 5.42 14.23
C ASN A 293 -15.95 5.30 12.96
N PHE A 294 -16.19 6.40 12.26
CA PHE A 294 -17.11 6.42 11.11
C PHE A 294 -16.62 5.61 9.89
N MET A 295 -15.33 5.61 9.58
CA MET A 295 -14.79 4.94 8.38
C MET A 295 -14.29 3.52 8.64
N TYR A 296 -13.67 3.23 9.78
CA TYR A 296 -13.18 1.88 10.07
C TYR A 296 -14.18 1.05 10.88
N TRP A 297 -14.51 1.47 12.11
CA TRP A 297 -15.35 0.69 13.02
C TRP A 297 -16.74 0.44 12.46
N ARG A 298 -17.35 1.43 11.80
CA ARG A 298 -18.67 1.26 11.19
C ARG A 298 -18.70 0.12 10.17
N TYR A 299 -17.78 0.12 9.22
CA TYR A 299 -17.69 -0.93 8.19
C TYR A 299 -17.21 -2.27 8.78
N PHE A 300 -16.31 -2.24 9.76
CA PHE A 300 -15.93 -3.44 10.49
C PHE A 300 -17.18 -4.07 11.16
N MET A 301 -17.95 -3.28 11.90
CA MET A 301 -19.14 -3.75 12.61
C MET A 301 -20.30 -4.13 11.68
N TRP A 302 -20.39 -3.59 10.47
CA TRP A 302 -21.33 -4.12 9.47
C TRP A 302 -21.11 -5.61 9.17
N ASN A 303 -19.86 -6.08 9.24
CA ASN A 303 -19.55 -7.49 9.02
C ASN A 303 -19.74 -8.35 10.27
N PHE A 304 -19.55 -7.77 11.47
CA PHE A 304 -19.47 -8.55 12.72
C PHE A 304 -20.61 -8.32 13.72
N SER A 305 -21.49 -7.35 13.46
CA SER A 305 -22.59 -6.95 14.35
C SER A 305 -23.90 -6.77 13.62
N GLY A 306 -23.86 -6.04 12.50
CA GLY A 306 -25.06 -5.73 11.72
C GLY A 306 -25.02 -4.34 11.11
N ARG A 307 -25.93 -4.10 10.15
CA ARG A 307 -26.03 -2.88 9.35
C ARG A 307 -27.46 -2.35 9.38
N GLN A 308 -27.60 -1.02 9.54
CA GLN A 308 -28.89 -0.33 9.64
C GLN A 308 -29.65 -0.31 8.32
N ASN A 309 -28.99 -0.02 7.21
CA ASN A 309 -29.54 0.01 5.85
C ASN A 309 -28.40 0.09 4.82
N ASP A 310 -28.75 -0.09 3.55
CA ASP A 310 -27.84 0.01 2.40
C ASP A 310 -27.53 1.44 1.93
N ILE A 311 -28.08 2.47 2.59
CA ILE A 311 -27.92 3.86 2.20
C ILE A 311 -26.53 4.39 2.60
N GLN A 312 -25.94 5.23 1.75
CA GLN A 312 -24.69 5.94 2.03
C GLN A 312 -24.87 6.81 3.29
N GLY A 313 -24.11 6.52 4.34
CA GLY A 313 -24.12 7.33 5.55
C GLY A 313 -23.31 8.61 5.39
N ASP A 314 -23.84 9.68 5.98
CA ASP A 314 -23.29 11.05 6.00
C ASP A 314 -22.81 11.48 7.40
N GLY A 315 -22.96 10.62 8.40
CA GLY A 315 -22.71 10.92 9.81
C GLY A 315 -23.98 11.13 10.62
N GLY A 316 -25.14 11.17 9.97
CA GLY A 316 -26.44 11.17 10.62
C GLY A 316 -26.81 9.80 11.20
N ILE A 317 -27.83 9.80 12.05
CA ILE A 317 -28.29 8.62 12.80
C ILE A 317 -29.16 7.64 11.98
N THR A 318 -29.61 8.05 10.79
CA THR A 318 -30.60 7.31 10.00
C THR A 318 -30.02 6.53 8.82
N LYS A 319 -28.76 6.80 8.42
CA LYS A 319 -28.20 6.26 7.17
C LYS A 319 -26.85 5.61 7.41
N GLY A 320 -26.75 4.35 6.98
CA GLY A 320 -25.49 3.63 6.95
C GLY A 320 -24.80 3.51 8.30
N ASN A 321 -25.54 3.39 9.40
CA ASN A 321 -24.95 3.05 10.70
C ASN A 321 -24.82 1.54 10.86
N TRP A 322 -24.00 1.12 11.83
CA TRP A 322 -23.95 -0.27 12.25
C TRP A 322 -24.89 -0.45 13.45
N ILE A 323 -25.50 -1.63 13.55
CA ILE A 323 -26.42 -1.97 14.64
C ILE A 323 -26.07 -3.33 15.22
N THR A 324 -26.51 -3.59 16.43
CA THR A 324 -26.39 -4.89 17.09
C THR A 324 -27.68 -5.70 17.00
N GLY A 325 -28.84 -5.03 17.04
CA GLY A 325 -30.15 -5.64 17.30
C GLY A 325 -30.50 -5.68 18.78
N ILE A 326 -29.62 -5.22 19.68
CA ILE A 326 -29.85 -5.12 21.11
C ILE A 326 -30.28 -3.68 21.43
N LYS A 327 -31.54 -3.49 21.83
CA LYS A 327 -32.16 -2.16 22.02
C LYS A 327 -31.35 -1.24 22.94
N PHE A 328 -30.78 -1.78 24.02
CA PHE A 328 -29.97 -1.02 24.98
C PHE A 328 -28.61 -0.59 24.42
N ILE A 329 -28.09 -1.27 23.39
CA ILE A 329 -26.83 -0.86 22.75
C ILE A 329 -27.15 0.13 21.62
N ASP A 330 -28.11 -0.21 20.77
CA ASP A 330 -28.41 0.58 19.57
C ASP A 330 -28.99 1.96 19.89
N GLY A 331 -29.84 2.06 20.92
CA GLY A 331 -30.45 3.32 21.32
C GLY A 331 -29.48 4.26 22.04
N PRO A 332 -29.15 4.01 23.32
CA PRO A 332 -28.40 4.95 24.14
C PRO A 332 -26.87 4.88 23.96
N ILE A 333 -26.28 3.74 23.60
CA ILE A 333 -24.81 3.62 23.48
C ILE A 333 -24.33 4.07 22.09
N LEU A 334 -25.03 3.66 21.03
CA LEU A 334 -24.72 4.09 19.66
C LEU A 334 -25.39 5.41 19.28
N GLY A 335 -26.33 5.90 20.09
CA GLY A 335 -27.01 7.18 19.86
C GLY A 335 -27.94 7.16 18.65
N LEU A 336 -28.40 5.99 18.19
CA LEU A 336 -29.24 5.86 16.99
C LEU A 336 -30.73 6.08 17.30
N GLY A 337 -31.09 6.17 18.58
CA GLY A 337 -32.47 6.22 19.02
C GLY A 337 -33.22 4.89 18.86
N PRO A 338 -34.54 4.87 19.12
CA PRO A 338 -35.35 3.65 19.05
C PRO A 338 -35.35 3.04 17.65
N GLN A 339 -34.92 1.78 17.54
CA GLN A 339 -34.89 1.05 16.26
C GLN A 339 -36.18 0.25 15.97
N ASP A 340 -37.19 0.33 16.84
CA ASP A 340 -38.44 -0.41 16.70
C ASP A 340 -39.45 0.29 15.78
N ASN A 341 -39.40 1.63 15.70
CA ASN A 341 -40.31 2.47 14.91
C ASN A 341 -39.54 3.28 13.86
N ILE A 342 -38.68 2.61 13.12
CA ILE A 342 -37.96 3.20 12.00
C ILE A 342 -38.83 3.23 10.74
N ALA A 343 -38.56 4.17 9.83
CA ALA A 343 -39.30 4.28 8.58
C ALA A 343 -39.27 2.95 7.80
N PRO A 344 -40.38 2.53 7.15
CA PRO A 344 -40.44 1.27 6.41
C PRO A 344 -39.31 1.10 5.40
N GLU A 345 -38.89 2.17 4.74
CA GLU A 345 -37.74 2.17 3.81
C GLU A 345 -36.43 1.66 4.46
N VAL A 346 -36.23 1.90 5.75
CA VAL A 346 -35.06 1.43 6.50
C VAL A 346 -35.30 0.04 7.08
N ALA A 347 -36.51 -0.24 7.57
CA ALA A 347 -36.87 -1.54 8.15
C ALA A 347 -36.87 -2.66 7.09
N ASP A 348 -37.39 -2.36 5.91
CA ASP A 348 -37.55 -3.29 4.78
C ASP A 348 -36.36 -3.24 3.82
N SER A 349 -35.33 -2.43 4.12
CA SER A 349 -34.10 -2.39 3.32
C SER A 349 -33.44 -3.77 3.33
N LYS A 350 -33.07 -4.26 2.14
CA LYS A 350 -32.29 -5.51 2.00
C LYS A 350 -30.94 -5.46 2.71
N GLY A 351 -30.43 -4.25 2.99
CA GLY A 351 -29.20 -4.03 3.74
C GLY A 351 -29.36 -4.09 5.26
N HIS A 352 -30.59 -4.13 5.78
CA HIS A 352 -30.87 -4.20 7.20
C HIS A 352 -30.60 -5.60 7.76
N ASN A 353 -29.65 -5.73 8.69
CA ASN A 353 -29.36 -7.00 9.33
C ASN A 353 -28.88 -6.82 10.79
N LYS A 354 -29.17 -7.83 11.62
CA LYS A 354 -28.87 -7.88 13.06
C LYS A 354 -28.20 -9.21 13.38
N TYR A 355 -26.93 -9.18 13.73
CA TYR A 355 -26.15 -10.37 14.11
C TYR A 355 -25.93 -10.48 15.63
N TYR A 356 -26.47 -9.56 16.42
CA TYR A 356 -26.41 -9.59 17.90
C TYR A 356 -24.98 -9.74 18.42
N LEU A 357 -24.01 -9.14 17.72
CA LEU A 357 -22.57 -9.24 17.99
C LEU A 357 -21.99 -10.67 17.96
N LEU A 358 -22.74 -11.68 17.52
CA LEU A 358 -22.30 -13.08 17.57
C LEU A 358 -20.99 -13.31 16.79
N PRO A 359 -20.83 -12.86 15.53
CA PRO A 359 -19.56 -13.04 14.82
C PRO A 359 -18.39 -12.30 15.51
N PHE A 360 -18.63 -11.11 16.04
CA PHE A 360 -17.64 -10.36 16.81
C PHE A 360 -17.17 -11.14 18.04
N LEU A 361 -18.12 -11.64 18.85
CA LEU A 361 -17.84 -12.40 20.06
C LEU A 361 -17.12 -13.71 19.74
N LEU A 362 -17.50 -14.43 18.68
CA LEU A 362 -16.79 -15.62 18.21
C LEU A 362 -15.33 -15.31 17.84
N GLY A 363 -15.09 -14.18 17.16
CA GLY A 363 -13.74 -13.72 16.85
C GLY A 363 -12.90 -13.47 18.11
N VAL A 364 -13.48 -12.77 19.10
CA VAL A 364 -12.82 -12.51 20.40
C VAL A 364 -12.54 -13.82 21.15
N ILE A 365 -13.52 -14.72 21.23
CA ILE A 365 -13.36 -16.04 21.86
C ILE A 365 -12.27 -16.84 21.14
N GLY A 366 -12.23 -16.82 19.81
CA GLY A 366 -11.19 -17.48 19.01
C GLY A 366 -9.79 -16.95 19.30
N ILE A 367 -9.62 -15.63 19.45
CA ILE A 367 -8.35 -15.01 19.84
C ILE A 367 -7.94 -15.46 21.25
N ILE A 368 -8.87 -15.40 22.22
CA ILE A 368 -8.62 -15.83 23.61
C ILE A 368 -8.26 -17.31 23.66
N TYR A 369 -8.96 -18.16 22.90
CA TYR A 369 -8.68 -19.59 22.79
C TYR A 369 -7.28 -19.84 22.24
N GLN A 370 -6.89 -19.18 21.15
CA GLN A 370 -5.55 -19.28 20.57
C GLN A 370 -4.45 -18.83 21.54
N LEU A 371 -4.69 -17.78 22.32
CA LEU A 371 -3.74 -17.31 23.34
C LEU A 371 -3.62 -18.28 24.53
N ASN A 372 -4.64 -19.09 24.82
CA ASN A 372 -4.68 -20.03 25.94
C ASN A 372 -4.38 -21.49 25.53
N LEU A 373 -4.29 -21.81 24.24
CA LEU A 373 -4.20 -23.16 23.68
C LEU A 373 -3.00 -23.99 24.19
N LYS A 374 -1.97 -23.34 24.72
CA LYS A 374 -0.79 -24.01 25.31
C LYS A 374 -0.47 -23.61 26.75
N ARG A 375 -1.47 -23.06 27.46
CA ARG A 375 -1.41 -22.87 28.93
C ARG A 375 -1.83 -24.11 29.70
N LYS A 376 -2.32 -25.16 29.02
CA LYS A 376 -2.57 -26.46 29.65
C LYS A 376 -1.33 -27.34 29.50
N GLY A 377 -0.61 -27.49 30.62
CA GLY A 377 0.18 -28.65 31.03
C GLY A 377 1.20 -29.17 30.04
#